data_AF-A0A0M8V0S4-F1
#
_entry.id   AF-A0A0M8V0S4-F1
#
_cell.length_a   1.000
_cell.length_b   1.000
_cell.length_c   1.000
_cell.angle_alpha   90.00
_cell.angle_beta   90.00
_cell.angle_gamma   90.00
#
_symmetry.space_group_name_H-M   'P 1'
#
loop_
_entity.id
_entity.type
_entity.pdbx_description
1 polymer ?
#
loop_
_entity_poly.entity_id
_entity_poly.type
_entity_poly.pdbx_seq_one_letter_code
_entity_poly.pdbx_strand_id
1 'polypeptide(L)'
;METQAMADARRWLAERGVVEAGDGWVDVEGPDRPLTANEVAHSWAGEVFTDEGLDVSEQVQLAFGLLDLLGDYWVTCEIRFADRGSQGPLPADVLWDGYRRRLEADRDADAVTYSLWADWFEDRETAATAFAEVLGNDVGHVVAEESDAPLRRAGRVLACAGPVPWPVKQKAYDIAVRLPALHGSLFKGLLAGYHDVYGDLEPMAALALLERLRLPAGTPFLAELRSVLGAGHRNHYRSPQAWDNVAQPSKE
;
A
#
# COMPACT_ATOMS: atom_id res chain seq x y z
N MET A 1 -0.02 -13.89 16.87
CA MET A 1 -0.72 -15.18 16.67
C MET A 1 -0.33 -15.66 15.30
N GLU A 2 0.26 -16.84 15.21
CA GLU A 2 0.63 -17.45 13.94
C GLU A 2 -0.64 -17.81 13.14
N THR A 3 -0.66 -17.48 11.86
CA THR A 3 -1.77 -17.82 10.96
C THR A 3 -1.47 -19.15 10.26
N GLN A 4 -2.51 -19.84 9.78
CA GLN A 4 -2.34 -21.06 8.98
C GLN A 4 -1.45 -20.80 7.75
N ALA A 5 -1.60 -19.65 7.09
CA ALA A 5 -0.79 -19.26 5.94
C ALA A 5 0.71 -19.12 6.30
N MET A 6 1.05 -18.57 7.47
CA MET A 6 2.43 -18.51 7.94
C MET A 6 3.00 -19.90 8.23
N ALA A 7 2.20 -20.78 8.83
CA ALA A 7 2.60 -22.16 9.12
C ALA A 7 2.86 -22.95 7.83
N ASP A 8 1.99 -22.79 6.82
CA ASP A 8 2.15 -23.41 5.51
C ASP A 8 3.39 -22.86 4.77
N ALA A 9 3.62 -21.55 4.82
CA ALA A 9 4.82 -20.92 4.27
C ALA A 9 6.11 -21.42 4.95
N ARG A 10 6.11 -21.54 6.28
CA ARG A 10 7.26 -22.11 7.00
C ARG A 10 7.49 -23.57 6.64
N ARG A 11 6.43 -24.38 6.53
CA ARG A 11 6.54 -25.78 6.10
C ARG A 11 7.12 -25.88 4.69
N TRP A 12 6.63 -25.06 3.77
CA TRP A 12 7.09 -25.03 2.38
C TRP A 12 8.56 -24.63 2.25
N LEU A 13 9.03 -23.67 3.06
CA LEU A 13 10.46 -23.33 3.17
C LEU A 13 11.29 -24.48 3.75
N ALA A 14 10.79 -25.14 4.81
CA ALA A 14 11.49 -26.24 5.45
C ALA A 14 11.66 -27.46 4.53
N GLU A 15 10.66 -27.76 3.70
CA GLU A 15 10.73 -28.79 2.65
C GLU A 15 11.82 -28.49 1.60
N ARG A 16 12.23 -27.22 1.49
CA ARG A 16 13.32 -26.73 0.63
C ARG A 16 14.62 -26.48 1.40
N GLY A 17 14.73 -26.98 2.62
CA GLY A 17 15.94 -26.88 3.42
C GLY A 17 16.15 -25.51 4.10
N VAL A 18 15.16 -24.62 4.09
CA VAL A 18 15.24 -23.32 4.76
C VAL A 18 14.42 -23.36 6.05
N VAL A 19 15.10 -23.25 7.19
CA VAL A 19 14.47 -23.36 8.51
C VAL A 19 14.75 -22.13 9.37
N GLU A 20 13.78 -21.75 10.20
CA GLU A 20 13.93 -20.67 11.17
C GLU A 20 14.86 -21.12 12.31
N ALA A 21 15.89 -20.33 12.63
CA ALA A 21 16.86 -20.63 13.67
C ALA A 21 17.30 -19.37 14.41
N GLY A 22 16.95 -19.28 15.70
CA GLY A 22 17.19 -18.08 16.49
C GLY A 22 16.42 -16.89 15.92
N ASP A 23 17.12 -15.79 15.64
CA ASP A 23 16.54 -14.56 15.10
C ASP A 23 16.61 -14.47 13.55
N GLY A 24 16.90 -15.58 12.87
CA GLY A 24 17.08 -15.62 11.42
C GLY A 24 16.72 -16.97 10.80
N TRP A 25 17.26 -17.21 9.62
CA TRP A 25 17.00 -18.42 8.83
C TRP A 25 18.29 -19.15 8.52
N VAL A 26 18.23 -20.46 8.31
CA VAL A 26 19.39 -21.26 7.94
C VAL A 26 19.03 -22.13 6.75
N ASP A 27 19.90 -22.13 5.75
CA ASP A 27 19.90 -23.11 4.68
C ASP A 27 20.66 -24.35 5.13
N VAL A 28 20.02 -25.51 5.08
CA VAL A 28 20.60 -26.81 5.47
C VAL A 28 21.81 -27.17 4.61
N GLU A 29 21.90 -26.69 3.37
CA GLU A 29 23.06 -26.89 2.50
C GLU A 29 24.24 -25.96 2.84
N GLY A 30 23.98 -24.86 3.54
CA GLY A 30 24.97 -23.85 3.93
C GLY A 30 24.79 -23.35 5.37
N PRO A 31 24.89 -24.23 6.40
CA PRO A 31 24.42 -23.92 7.75
C PRO A 31 25.27 -22.88 8.50
N ASP A 32 26.47 -22.57 8.00
CA ASP A 32 27.46 -21.73 8.67
C ASP A 32 27.09 -20.23 8.65
N ARG A 33 26.11 -19.83 7.83
CA ARG A 33 25.69 -18.42 7.72
C ARG A 33 24.17 -18.28 7.85
N PRO A 34 23.69 -17.63 8.92
CA PRO A 34 22.28 -17.23 9.01
C PRO A 34 21.90 -16.28 7.87
N LEU A 35 20.73 -16.53 7.29
CA LEU A 35 20.07 -15.70 6.29
C LEU A 35 19.10 -14.73 6.98
N THR A 36 19.02 -13.53 6.43
CA THR A 36 18.02 -12.51 6.77
C THR A 36 16.68 -12.81 6.08
N ALA A 37 15.58 -12.26 6.61
CA ALA A 37 14.27 -12.36 5.96
C ALA A 37 14.27 -11.81 4.52
N ASN A 38 15.02 -10.74 4.27
CA ASN A 38 15.21 -10.17 2.93
C ASN A 38 15.91 -11.13 1.97
N GLU A 39 16.99 -11.78 2.42
CA GLU A 39 17.66 -12.82 1.62
C GLU A 39 16.72 -13.98 1.34
N VAL A 40 15.89 -14.37 2.33
CA VAL A 40 14.89 -15.42 2.12
C VAL A 40 13.82 -15.00 1.11
N ALA A 41 13.33 -13.76 1.18
CA ALA A 41 12.37 -13.27 0.21
C ALA A 41 12.95 -13.27 -1.21
N HIS A 42 14.19 -12.81 -1.41
CA HIS A 42 14.82 -12.75 -2.73
C HIS A 42 15.10 -14.11 -3.35
N SER A 43 15.44 -15.11 -2.52
CA SER A 43 15.80 -16.43 -3.02
C SER A 43 14.58 -17.32 -3.28
N TRP A 44 13.51 -17.21 -2.48
CA TRP A 44 12.42 -18.19 -2.52
C TRP A 44 11.04 -17.64 -2.89
N ALA A 45 10.78 -16.33 -2.82
CA ALA A 45 9.42 -15.82 -3.09
C ALA A 45 9.01 -16.02 -4.57
N GLY A 46 9.95 -15.92 -5.51
CA GLY A 46 9.69 -16.20 -6.93
C GLY A 46 9.45 -17.69 -7.20
N GLU A 47 10.09 -18.59 -6.44
CA GLU A 47 9.96 -20.03 -6.63
C GLU A 47 8.54 -20.53 -6.35
N VAL A 48 7.79 -19.86 -5.47
CA VAL A 48 6.38 -20.16 -5.21
C VAL A 48 5.57 -20.20 -6.51
N PHE A 49 5.81 -19.25 -7.43
CA PHE A 49 5.07 -19.14 -8.68
C PHE A 49 5.57 -20.08 -9.79
N THR A 50 6.54 -20.94 -9.47
CA THR A 50 7.04 -22.01 -10.34
C THR A 50 6.81 -23.40 -9.75
N ASP A 51 6.17 -23.48 -8.57
CA ASP A 51 5.84 -24.75 -7.94
C ASP A 51 4.65 -25.42 -8.65
N GLU A 52 4.96 -26.42 -9.48
CA GLU A 52 3.97 -27.21 -10.23
C GLU A 52 3.05 -28.04 -9.33
N GLY A 53 3.39 -28.21 -8.05
CA GLY A 53 2.56 -28.89 -7.07
C GLY A 53 1.41 -28.04 -6.52
N LEU A 54 1.39 -26.74 -6.83
CA LEU A 54 0.39 -25.78 -6.36
C LEU A 54 -0.39 -25.22 -7.54
N ASP A 55 -1.71 -25.09 -7.39
CA ASP A 55 -2.48 -24.26 -8.32
C ASP A 55 -2.19 -22.76 -8.12
N VAL A 56 -2.57 -21.92 -9.08
CA VAL A 56 -2.25 -20.48 -9.04
C VAL A 56 -2.86 -19.79 -7.82
N SER A 57 -4.02 -20.23 -7.33
CA SER A 57 -4.63 -19.65 -6.13
C SER A 57 -3.84 -20.03 -4.88
N GLU A 58 -3.41 -21.29 -4.79
CA GLU A 58 -2.54 -21.79 -3.71
C GLU A 58 -1.18 -21.09 -3.72
N GLN A 59 -0.59 -20.84 -4.90
CA GLN A 59 0.65 -20.06 -5.04
C GLN A 59 0.48 -18.64 -4.49
N VAL A 60 -0.59 -17.93 -4.85
CA VAL A 60 -0.86 -16.58 -4.32
C VAL A 60 -1.06 -16.60 -2.81
N GLN A 61 -1.81 -17.56 -2.28
CA GLN A 61 -2.02 -17.72 -0.83
C GLN A 61 -0.71 -18.00 -0.09
N LEU A 62 0.14 -18.85 -0.66
CA LEU A 62 1.45 -19.18 -0.11
C LEU A 62 2.41 -17.99 -0.14
N ALA A 63 2.47 -17.24 -1.25
CA ALA A 63 3.28 -16.02 -1.34
C ALA A 63 2.85 -14.99 -0.28
N PHE A 64 1.55 -14.86 -0.06
CA PHE A 64 1.01 -14.05 1.01
C PHE A 64 1.34 -14.59 2.41
N GLY A 65 1.42 -15.92 2.60
CA GLY A 65 1.94 -16.55 3.80
C GLY A 65 3.43 -16.25 4.03
N LEU A 66 4.25 -16.25 2.98
CA LEU A 66 5.65 -15.83 3.03
C LEU A 66 5.78 -14.36 3.40
N LEU A 67 4.94 -13.49 2.84
CA LEU A 67 4.91 -12.07 3.22
C LEU A 67 4.58 -11.91 4.72
N ASP A 68 3.66 -12.71 5.24
CA ASP A 68 3.30 -12.67 6.66
C ASP A 68 4.41 -13.15 7.58
N LEU A 69 5.20 -14.10 7.10
CA LEU A 69 6.29 -14.75 7.80
C LEU A 69 7.57 -13.90 7.81
N LEU A 70 7.91 -13.32 6.65
CA LEU A 70 9.16 -12.58 6.43
C LEU A 70 8.99 -11.07 6.64
N GLY A 71 7.78 -10.54 6.44
CA GLY A 71 7.51 -9.10 6.52
C GLY A 71 8.20 -8.27 5.44
N ASP A 72 8.73 -8.91 4.40
CA ASP A 72 9.62 -8.29 3.44
C ASP A 72 8.90 -7.86 2.15
N TYR A 73 9.16 -6.63 1.70
CA TYR A 73 8.59 -6.06 0.48
C TYR A 73 8.94 -6.86 -0.78
N TRP A 74 10.09 -7.54 -0.84
CA TRP A 74 10.44 -8.29 -2.05
C TRP A 74 9.43 -9.38 -2.39
N VAL A 75 8.74 -9.95 -1.38
CA VAL A 75 7.66 -10.91 -1.63
C VAL A 75 6.53 -10.29 -2.45
N THR A 76 6.21 -9.01 -2.24
CA THR A 76 5.17 -8.32 -3.04
C THR A 76 5.65 -7.98 -4.44
N CYS A 77 6.95 -7.76 -4.64
CA CYS A 77 7.53 -7.64 -5.99
C CYS A 77 7.32 -8.91 -6.79
N GLU A 78 7.58 -10.08 -6.21
CA GLU A 78 7.38 -11.37 -6.89
C GLU A 78 5.90 -11.64 -7.20
N ILE A 79 4.98 -11.27 -6.30
CA ILE A 79 3.53 -11.29 -6.59
C ILE A 79 3.23 -10.42 -7.82
N ARG A 80 3.80 -9.21 -7.89
CA ARG A 80 3.61 -8.30 -9.02
C ARG A 80 4.20 -8.84 -10.32
N PHE A 81 5.39 -9.43 -10.27
CA PHE A 81 6.03 -10.04 -11.43
C PHE A 81 5.24 -11.24 -11.94
N ALA A 82 4.70 -12.07 -11.04
CA ALA A 82 3.84 -13.18 -11.41
C ALA A 82 2.55 -12.70 -12.09
N ASP A 83 1.89 -11.66 -11.57
CA ASP A 83 0.68 -11.06 -12.17
C ASP A 83 0.89 -10.51 -13.57
N ARG A 84 2.09 -10.00 -13.88
CA ARG A 84 2.44 -9.49 -15.21
C ARG A 84 3.12 -10.51 -16.12
N GLY A 85 3.55 -11.62 -15.54
CA GLY A 85 4.38 -12.62 -16.18
C GLY A 85 3.57 -13.76 -16.78
N SER A 86 4.20 -14.93 -16.89
CA SER A 86 3.59 -16.14 -17.47
C SER A 86 2.49 -16.75 -16.62
N GLN A 87 2.44 -16.43 -15.32
CA GLN A 87 1.38 -16.87 -14.40
C GLN A 87 0.20 -15.90 -14.36
N GLY A 88 0.33 -14.76 -15.03
CA GLY A 88 -0.63 -13.67 -15.03
C GLY A 88 -1.78 -13.85 -16.02
N PRO A 89 -2.93 -13.19 -15.80
CA PRO A 89 -3.25 -12.44 -14.58
C PRO A 89 -3.50 -13.38 -13.39
N LEU A 90 -3.07 -12.98 -12.20
CA LEU A 90 -3.36 -13.76 -11.00
C LEU A 90 -4.88 -13.72 -10.69
N PRO A 91 -5.42 -14.73 -9.97
CA PRO A 91 -6.82 -14.73 -9.54
C PRO A 91 -7.13 -13.48 -8.70
N ALA A 92 -7.92 -12.56 -9.27
CA ALA A 92 -8.14 -11.23 -8.72
C ALA A 92 -8.81 -11.28 -7.32
N ASP A 93 -9.74 -12.19 -7.10
CA ASP A 93 -10.40 -12.39 -5.83
C ASP A 93 -9.41 -12.79 -4.73
N VAL A 94 -8.52 -13.73 -5.02
CA VAL A 94 -7.47 -14.19 -4.09
C VAL A 94 -6.43 -13.11 -3.84
N LEU A 95 -5.98 -12.44 -4.91
CA LEU A 95 -4.99 -11.37 -4.83
C LEU A 95 -5.48 -10.22 -3.95
N TRP A 96 -6.62 -9.64 -4.29
CA TRP A 96 -7.11 -8.45 -3.61
C TRP A 96 -7.65 -8.76 -2.21
N ASP A 97 -8.20 -9.96 -1.97
CA ASP A 97 -8.53 -10.39 -0.62
C ASP A 97 -7.27 -10.52 0.25
N GLY A 98 -6.17 -11.02 -0.31
CA GLY A 98 -4.87 -11.06 0.36
C GLY A 98 -4.36 -9.66 0.77
N TYR A 99 -4.48 -8.66 -0.10
CA TYR A 99 -4.17 -7.26 0.25
C TYR A 99 -5.11 -6.72 1.34
N ARG A 100 -6.43 -6.87 1.16
CA ARG A 100 -7.44 -6.36 2.11
C ARG A 100 -7.23 -6.92 3.51
N ARG A 101 -7.09 -8.23 3.67
CA ARG A 101 -6.88 -8.87 4.99
C ARG A 101 -5.66 -8.30 5.73
N ARG A 102 -4.56 -8.03 5.02
CA ARG A 102 -3.32 -7.50 5.62
C ARG A 102 -3.46 -6.03 5.98
N LEU A 103 -4.17 -5.26 5.17
CA LEU A 103 -4.51 -3.87 5.47
C LEU A 103 -5.49 -3.75 6.64
N GLU A 104 -6.33 -4.76 6.88
CA GLU A 104 -7.27 -4.83 8.00
C GLU A 104 -6.65 -5.33 9.30
N ALA A 105 -5.54 -6.09 9.22
CA ALA A 105 -4.87 -6.66 10.39
C ALA A 105 -4.33 -5.59 11.37
N ASP A 106 -4.25 -5.94 12.67
CA ASP A 106 -3.77 -5.02 13.72
C ASP A 106 -2.28 -4.67 13.59
N ARG A 107 -1.48 -5.60 13.07
CA ARG A 107 -0.04 -5.39 12.81
C ARG A 107 0.18 -4.34 11.73
N ASP A 108 1.38 -3.77 11.70
CA ASP A 108 1.79 -2.86 10.63
C ASP A 108 1.78 -3.56 9.28
N ALA A 109 1.55 -2.76 8.24
CA ALA A 109 1.31 -3.23 6.88
C ALA A 109 2.29 -2.56 5.90
N ASP A 110 3.50 -2.22 6.35
CA ASP A 110 4.45 -1.37 5.62
C ASP A 110 4.82 -1.95 4.25
N ALA A 111 5.16 -3.24 4.17
CA ALA A 111 5.43 -3.90 2.89
C ALA A 111 4.20 -3.85 1.95
N VAL A 112 2.99 -3.99 2.50
CA VAL A 112 1.74 -3.99 1.72
C VAL A 112 1.37 -2.58 1.26
N THR A 113 1.51 -1.56 2.12
CA THR A 113 1.23 -0.17 1.77
C THR A 113 2.27 0.40 0.81
N TYR A 114 3.54 0.01 0.97
CA TYR A 114 4.61 0.35 0.04
C TYR A 114 4.41 -0.34 -1.30
N SER A 115 4.02 -1.62 -1.33
CA SER A 115 3.65 -2.31 -2.57
C SER A 115 2.48 -1.64 -3.28
N LEU A 116 1.40 -1.32 -2.56
CA LEU A 116 0.29 -0.55 -3.13
C LEU A 116 0.76 0.75 -3.76
N TRP A 117 1.63 1.49 -3.09
CA TRP A 117 2.20 2.72 -3.61
C TRP A 117 3.05 2.47 -4.86
N ALA A 118 4.14 1.69 -4.76
CA ALA A 118 5.14 1.51 -5.82
C ALA A 118 4.69 0.60 -6.98
N ASP A 119 4.07 -0.53 -6.68
CA ASP A 119 3.85 -1.59 -7.67
C ASP A 119 2.50 -1.45 -8.40
N TRP A 120 1.51 -0.85 -7.74
CA TRP A 120 0.12 -0.82 -8.18
C TRP A 120 -0.40 0.58 -8.48
N PHE A 121 -0.18 1.56 -7.60
CA PHE A 121 -0.73 2.91 -7.72
C PHE A 121 0.11 3.82 -8.61
N GLU A 122 1.44 3.72 -8.61
CA GLU A 122 2.29 4.46 -9.55
C GLU A 122 2.08 4.01 -11.00
N ASP A 123 1.60 2.79 -11.19
CA ASP A 123 1.31 2.25 -12.51
C ASP A 123 -0.10 2.65 -12.98
N ARG A 124 -0.15 3.50 -14.01
CA ARG A 124 -1.39 4.04 -14.58
C ARG A 124 -2.34 2.97 -15.14
N GLU A 125 -1.83 1.80 -15.52
CA GLU A 125 -2.66 0.71 -16.04
C GLU A 125 -3.38 -0.04 -14.92
N THR A 126 -2.82 -0.06 -13.71
CA THR A 126 -3.38 -0.82 -12.59
C THR A 126 -3.96 0.03 -11.47
N ALA A 127 -3.59 1.30 -11.36
CA ALA A 127 -3.98 2.17 -10.24
C ALA A 127 -5.50 2.23 -10.03
N ALA A 128 -6.27 2.29 -11.12
CA ALA A 128 -7.74 2.34 -11.05
C ALA A 128 -8.33 1.05 -10.45
N THR A 129 -7.90 -0.11 -10.98
CA THR A 129 -8.37 -1.43 -10.52
C THR A 129 -7.91 -1.68 -9.09
N ALA A 130 -6.62 -1.51 -8.80
CA ALA A 130 -6.07 -1.74 -7.47
C ALA A 130 -6.78 -0.89 -6.41
N PHE A 131 -6.94 0.42 -6.65
CA PHE A 131 -7.60 1.31 -5.70
C PHE A 131 -9.07 0.94 -5.50
N ALA A 132 -9.78 0.59 -6.58
CA ALA A 132 -11.16 0.11 -6.50
C ALA A 132 -11.27 -1.15 -5.64
N GLU A 133 -10.39 -2.12 -5.85
CA GLU A 133 -10.40 -3.42 -5.18
C GLU A 133 -10.04 -3.34 -3.69
N VAL A 134 -9.07 -2.50 -3.29
CA VAL A 134 -8.67 -2.41 -1.87
C VAL A 134 -9.52 -1.45 -1.05
N LEU A 135 -10.29 -0.55 -1.67
CA LEU A 135 -11.14 0.41 -0.95
C LEU A 135 -12.28 1.02 -1.78
N GLY A 136 -12.03 1.41 -3.03
CA GLY A 136 -12.94 2.28 -3.78
C GLY A 136 -14.34 1.68 -3.97
N ASN A 137 -14.45 0.36 -4.09
CA ASN A 137 -15.70 -0.35 -4.28
C ASN A 137 -16.61 -0.36 -3.03
N ASP A 138 -16.04 -0.30 -1.82
CA ASP A 138 -16.79 -0.52 -0.58
C ASP A 138 -16.57 0.57 0.50
N VAL A 139 -15.87 1.67 0.19
CA VAL A 139 -15.68 2.81 1.09
C VAL A 139 -16.98 3.34 1.71
N GLY A 140 -18.10 3.27 0.98
CA GLY A 140 -19.42 3.66 1.50
C GLY A 140 -19.89 2.80 2.66
N HIS A 141 -19.58 1.50 2.63
CA HIS A 141 -19.88 0.56 3.71
C HIS A 141 -18.96 0.78 4.91
N VAL A 142 -17.65 1.01 4.67
CA VAL A 142 -16.69 1.35 5.73
C VAL A 142 -17.14 2.57 6.52
N VAL A 143 -17.57 3.63 5.82
CA VAL A 143 -18.05 4.87 6.44
C VAL A 143 -19.39 4.69 7.17
N ALA A 144 -20.21 3.70 6.81
CA ALA A 144 -21.51 3.46 7.42
C ALA A 144 -21.44 2.58 8.67
N GLU A 145 -20.56 1.58 8.68
CA GLU A 145 -20.48 0.60 9.77
C GLU A 145 -19.43 0.94 10.83
N GLU A 146 -18.40 1.71 10.47
CA GLU A 146 -17.33 2.16 11.38
C GLU A 146 -16.64 1.02 12.16
N SER A 147 -16.56 -0.17 11.57
CA SER A 147 -15.87 -1.31 12.16
C SER A 147 -14.34 -1.14 12.07
N ASP A 148 -13.63 -1.54 13.14
CA ASP A 148 -12.20 -1.24 13.31
C ASP A 148 -11.31 -1.75 12.15
N ALA A 149 -11.52 -2.99 11.70
CA ALA A 149 -10.70 -3.61 10.66
C ALA A 149 -10.83 -2.89 9.30
N PRO A 150 -12.04 -2.74 8.71
CA PRO A 150 -12.23 -1.96 7.49
C PRO A 150 -11.81 -0.50 7.63
N LEU A 151 -11.98 0.11 8.83
CA LEU A 151 -11.52 1.47 9.10
C LEU A 151 -9.99 1.59 9.03
N ARG A 152 -9.25 0.63 9.60
CA ARG A 152 -7.79 0.57 9.47
C ARG A 152 -7.36 0.45 8.02
N ARG A 153 -7.99 -0.44 7.25
CA ARG A 153 -7.72 -0.59 5.81
C ARG A 153 -7.94 0.73 5.08
N ALA A 154 -9.09 1.36 5.27
CA ALA A 154 -9.39 2.65 4.65
C ALA A 154 -8.37 3.72 5.03
N GLY A 155 -8.01 3.80 6.31
CA GLY A 155 -6.98 4.73 6.80
C GLY A 155 -5.62 4.53 6.13
N ARG A 156 -5.19 3.28 5.94
CA ARG A 156 -3.92 2.92 5.29
C ARG A 156 -3.95 3.22 3.79
N VAL A 157 -4.98 2.76 3.07
CA VAL A 157 -5.11 2.97 1.62
C VAL A 157 -5.23 4.46 1.28
N LEU A 158 -6.06 5.22 2.01
CA LEU A 158 -6.20 6.66 1.75
C LEU A 158 -4.88 7.40 1.94
N ALA A 159 -4.10 7.02 2.95
CA ALA A 159 -2.82 7.68 3.25
C ALA A 159 -1.73 7.40 2.20
N CYS A 160 -1.70 6.21 1.57
CA CYS A 160 -0.71 5.88 0.54
C CYS A 160 -1.21 6.10 -0.91
N ALA A 161 -2.47 6.51 -1.11
CA ALA A 161 -3.04 6.77 -2.44
C ALA A 161 -2.53 8.05 -3.14
N GLY A 162 -1.31 8.50 -2.82
CA GLY A 162 -0.66 9.64 -3.46
C GLY A 162 -0.63 9.52 -4.99
N PRO A 163 -0.03 8.44 -5.55
CA PRO A 163 0.09 8.25 -7.00
C PRO A 163 -1.24 8.00 -7.72
N VAL A 164 -2.28 7.55 -7.00
CA VAL A 164 -3.57 7.25 -7.62
C VAL A 164 -4.11 8.53 -8.28
N PRO A 165 -4.44 8.50 -9.60
CA PRO A 165 -4.92 9.69 -10.31
C PRO A 165 -6.17 10.27 -9.66
N TRP A 166 -6.27 11.60 -9.62
CA TRP A 166 -7.41 12.28 -8.98
C TRP A 166 -8.80 11.76 -9.41
N PRO A 167 -9.11 11.57 -10.71
CA PRO A 167 -10.43 11.10 -11.13
C PRO A 167 -10.80 9.72 -10.58
N VAL A 168 -9.81 8.88 -10.25
CA VAL A 168 -10.02 7.55 -9.66
C VAL A 168 -10.39 7.67 -8.18
N LYS A 169 -9.64 8.47 -7.41
CA LYS A 169 -9.79 8.54 -5.94
C LYS A 169 -10.83 9.54 -5.45
N GLN A 170 -11.22 10.53 -6.26
CA GLN A 170 -12.10 11.63 -5.84
C GLN A 170 -13.39 11.15 -5.17
N LYS A 171 -14.11 10.21 -5.81
CA LYS A 171 -15.39 9.71 -5.26
C LYS A 171 -15.20 9.06 -3.89
N ALA A 172 -14.15 8.27 -3.72
CA ALA A 172 -13.86 7.62 -2.44
C ALA A 172 -13.49 8.66 -1.37
N TYR A 173 -12.72 9.69 -1.74
CA TYR A 173 -12.35 10.78 -0.85
C TYR A 173 -13.58 11.59 -0.39
N ASP A 174 -14.51 11.88 -1.30
CA ASP A 174 -15.77 12.59 -1.01
C ASP A 174 -16.73 11.81 -0.09
N ILE A 175 -16.62 10.48 -0.10
CA ILE A 175 -17.35 9.60 0.83
C ILE A 175 -16.62 9.56 2.18
N ALA A 176 -15.32 9.27 2.17
CA ALA A 176 -14.50 9.10 3.37
C ALA A 176 -14.46 10.33 4.27
N VAL A 177 -14.50 11.54 3.70
CA VAL A 177 -14.50 12.80 4.48
C VAL A 177 -15.70 12.96 5.40
N ARG A 178 -16.75 12.15 5.26
CA ARG A 178 -17.90 12.13 6.19
C ARG A 178 -17.53 11.56 7.55
N LEU A 179 -16.46 10.77 7.63
CA LEU A 179 -16.00 10.11 8.85
C LEU A 179 -14.75 10.80 9.41
N PRO A 180 -14.83 11.53 10.54
CA PRO A 180 -13.69 12.26 11.12
C PRO A 180 -12.45 11.40 11.38
N ALA A 181 -12.63 10.12 11.71
CA ALA A 181 -11.52 9.19 11.95
C ALA A 181 -10.58 9.03 10.73
N LEU A 182 -11.07 9.32 9.51
CA LEU A 182 -10.29 9.22 8.27
C LEU A 182 -9.64 10.54 7.84
N HIS A 183 -9.92 11.66 8.53
CA HIS A 183 -9.46 12.99 8.08
C HIS A 183 -7.93 13.10 8.04
N GLY A 184 -7.23 12.51 9.00
CA GLY A 184 -5.76 12.45 9.00
C GLY A 184 -5.21 11.68 7.80
N SER A 185 -5.82 10.55 7.43
CA SER A 185 -5.41 9.77 6.26
C SER A 185 -5.72 10.46 4.94
N LEU A 186 -6.87 11.14 4.84
CA LEU A 186 -7.20 11.96 3.67
C LEU A 186 -6.19 13.09 3.48
N PHE A 187 -5.80 13.76 4.57
CA PHE A 187 -4.76 14.78 4.51
C PHE A 187 -3.42 14.21 4.02
N LYS A 188 -2.98 13.07 4.56
CA LYS A 188 -1.76 12.38 4.12
C LYS A 188 -1.82 12.02 2.63
N GLY A 189 -2.94 11.48 2.16
CA GLY A 189 -3.13 11.14 0.75
C GLY A 189 -3.12 12.34 -0.19
N LEU A 190 -3.71 13.48 0.22
CA LEU A 190 -3.61 14.74 -0.52
C LEU A 190 -2.18 15.27 -0.56
N LEU A 191 -1.49 15.29 0.57
CA LEU A 191 -0.10 15.75 0.66
C LEU A 191 0.82 14.88 -0.21
N ALA A 192 0.69 13.56 -0.09
CA ALA A 192 1.41 12.60 -0.93
C ALA A 192 1.09 12.84 -2.41
N GLY A 193 -0.20 13.00 -2.77
CA GLY A 193 -0.61 13.26 -4.15
C GLY A 193 -0.06 14.56 -4.74
N TYR A 194 0.19 15.58 -3.92
CA TYR A 194 0.90 16.78 -4.37
C TYR A 194 2.40 16.51 -4.61
N HIS A 195 3.03 15.67 -3.77
CA HIS A 195 4.44 15.30 -3.91
C HIS A 195 4.70 14.11 -4.85
N ASP A 196 3.66 13.59 -5.49
CA ASP A 196 3.73 12.46 -6.39
C ASP A 196 3.65 12.89 -7.86
N VAL A 197 4.40 12.21 -8.74
CA VAL A 197 4.40 12.49 -10.18
C VAL A 197 3.03 12.17 -10.78
N TYR A 198 2.37 11.13 -10.28
CA TYR A 198 1.14 10.57 -10.85
C TYR A 198 -0.14 11.03 -10.13
N GLY A 199 -0.01 11.63 -8.94
CA GLY A 199 -1.15 12.08 -8.15
C GLY A 199 -2.06 13.09 -8.86
N ASP A 200 -1.46 13.95 -9.72
CA ASP A 200 -2.11 14.90 -10.64
C ASP A 200 -3.42 15.50 -10.04
N LEU A 201 -3.31 16.10 -8.85
CA LEU A 201 -4.47 16.63 -8.14
C LEU A 201 -5.21 17.66 -8.98
N GLU A 202 -6.55 17.67 -8.91
CA GLU A 202 -7.35 18.80 -9.38
C GLU A 202 -7.42 19.87 -8.28
N PRO A 203 -6.67 20.99 -8.38
CA PRO A 203 -6.31 21.80 -7.22
C PRO A 203 -7.51 22.37 -6.46
N MET A 204 -8.51 22.88 -7.21
CA MET A 204 -9.73 23.44 -6.61
C MET A 204 -10.56 22.39 -5.89
N ALA A 205 -10.67 21.18 -6.45
CA ALA A 205 -11.43 20.09 -5.83
C ALA A 205 -10.69 19.53 -4.61
N ALA A 206 -9.37 19.39 -4.70
CA ALA A 206 -8.51 18.98 -3.59
C ALA A 206 -8.54 20.00 -2.45
N LEU A 207 -8.51 21.30 -2.75
CA LEU A 207 -8.63 22.37 -1.76
C LEU A 207 -10.00 22.34 -1.07
N ALA A 208 -11.09 22.23 -1.82
CA ALA A 208 -12.43 22.14 -1.25
C ALA A 208 -12.59 20.91 -0.34
N LEU A 209 -11.95 19.79 -0.67
CA LEU A 209 -11.89 18.64 0.22
C LEU A 209 -11.07 18.93 1.48
N LEU A 210 -9.90 19.55 1.34
CA LEU A 210 -8.99 19.91 2.43
C LEU A 210 -9.65 20.85 3.46
N GLU A 211 -10.51 21.76 3.00
CA GLU A 211 -11.28 22.69 3.85
C GLU A 211 -12.35 21.98 4.71
N ARG A 212 -12.78 20.78 4.30
CA ARG A 212 -13.76 19.97 5.04
C ARG A 212 -13.11 19.10 6.13
N LEU A 213 -11.77 18.97 6.13
CA LEU A 213 -11.05 18.12 7.09
C LEU A 213 -10.94 18.82 8.46
N ARG A 214 -11.27 18.08 9.52
CA ARG A 214 -11.08 18.46 10.92
C ARG A 214 -9.71 17.96 11.38
N LEU A 215 -8.69 18.76 11.12
CA LEU A 215 -7.30 18.45 11.48
C LEU A 215 -6.89 19.18 12.77
N PRO A 216 -6.02 18.59 13.61
CA PRO A 216 -5.45 19.27 14.77
C PRO A 216 -4.75 20.59 14.38
N ALA A 217 -4.82 21.58 15.27
CA ALA A 217 -4.08 22.82 15.10
C ALA A 217 -2.57 22.53 14.96
N GLY A 218 -1.91 23.20 14.03
CA GLY A 218 -0.48 23.01 13.78
C GLY A 218 -0.13 21.71 13.04
N THR A 219 -1.09 21.06 12.37
CA THR A 219 -0.80 19.95 11.46
C THR A 219 0.29 20.39 10.46
N PRO A 220 1.47 19.74 10.44
CA PRO A 220 2.56 20.13 9.55
C PRO A 220 2.13 20.12 8.09
N PHE A 221 2.66 21.07 7.31
CA PHE A 221 2.44 21.18 5.86
C PHE A 221 1.01 21.55 5.42
N LEU A 222 0.07 21.75 6.35
CA LEU A 222 -1.32 22.08 6.01
C LEU A 222 -1.43 23.47 5.35
N ALA A 223 -0.69 24.46 5.85
CA ALA A 223 -0.74 25.82 5.32
C ALA A 223 -0.11 25.88 3.92
N GLU A 224 1.01 25.19 3.76
CA GLU A 224 1.77 25.03 2.52
C GLU A 224 0.90 24.36 1.45
N LEU A 225 0.28 23.22 1.79
CA LEU A 225 -0.62 22.51 0.89
C LEU A 225 -1.83 23.36 0.48
N ARG A 226 -2.45 24.10 1.41
CA ARG A 226 -3.54 25.03 1.08
C ARG A 226 -3.09 26.11 0.10
N SER A 227 -1.92 26.69 0.32
CA SER A 227 -1.39 27.76 -0.51
C SER A 227 -1.13 27.29 -1.95
N VAL A 228 -0.41 26.17 -2.12
CA VAL A 228 -0.07 25.68 -3.45
C VAL A 228 -1.31 25.21 -4.23
N LEU A 229 -2.28 24.58 -3.56
CA LEU A 229 -3.55 24.21 -4.19
C LEU A 229 -4.39 25.44 -4.55
N GLY A 230 -4.43 26.46 -3.68
CA GLY A 230 -5.11 27.73 -3.94
C GLY A 230 -4.52 28.52 -5.09
N ALA A 231 -3.21 28.39 -5.33
CA ALA A 231 -2.53 28.93 -6.50
C ALA A 231 -2.69 28.08 -7.77
N GLY A 232 -3.39 26.95 -7.70
CA GLY A 232 -3.69 26.09 -8.85
C GLY A 232 -2.59 25.09 -9.22
N HIS A 233 -1.64 24.81 -8.31
CA HIS A 233 -0.58 23.84 -8.57
C HIS A 233 -1.07 22.40 -8.34
N ARG A 234 -0.94 21.57 -9.38
CA ARG A 234 -1.42 20.17 -9.38
C ARG A 234 -0.51 19.22 -8.60
N ASN A 235 0.80 19.39 -8.72
CA ASN A 235 1.83 18.67 -7.99
C ASN A 235 3.14 19.45 -7.99
N HIS A 236 4.08 19.04 -7.13
CA HIS A 236 5.40 19.62 -6.97
C HIS A 236 6.22 19.53 -8.26
N TYR A 237 6.14 18.43 -9.01
CA TYR A 237 6.96 18.23 -10.21
C TYR A 237 6.68 19.23 -11.34
N ARG A 238 5.43 19.69 -11.47
CA ARG A 238 5.06 20.72 -12.45
C ARG A 238 5.37 22.14 -11.98
N SER A 239 5.63 22.33 -10.68
CA SER A 239 5.86 23.65 -10.08
C SER A 239 6.76 23.52 -8.84
N PRO A 240 8.04 23.11 -8.99
CA PRO A 240 8.87 22.69 -7.85
C PRO A 240 9.11 23.84 -6.86
N GLN A 241 9.27 25.06 -7.39
CA GLN A 241 9.47 26.26 -6.58
C GLN A 241 8.23 26.70 -5.79
N ALA A 242 7.03 26.26 -6.18
CA ALA A 242 5.78 26.71 -5.56
C ALA A 242 5.71 26.31 -4.08
N TRP A 243 6.23 25.14 -3.73
CA TRP A 243 6.30 24.68 -2.35
C TRP A 243 7.30 25.48 -1.52
N ASP A 244 8.52 25.65 -2.05
CA ASP A 244 9.61 26.36 -1.35
C ASP A 244 9.28 27.83 -1.09
N ASN A 245 8.61 28.48 -2.05
CA ASN A 245 8.18 29.87 -1.93
C ASN A 245 7.16 30.09 -0.81
N VAL A 246 6.42 29.05 -0.41
CA VAL A 246 5.46 29.11 0.70
C VAL A 246 6.11 28.68 2.01
N ALA A 247 7.00 27.69 1.96
CA ALA A 247 7.71 27.17 3.13
C ALA A 247 8.73 28.17 3.71
N GLN A 248 9.23 29.11 2.89
CA GLN A 248 10.07 30.20 3.36
C GLN A 248 9.21 31.43 3.68
N PRO A 249 9.09 31.85 4.96
CA PRO A 249 8.51 33.15 5.24
C PRO A 249 9.38 34.21 4.58
N SER A 250 8.75 35.12 3.82
CA SER A 250 9.40 36.30 3.26
C SER A 250 10.32 36.92 4.31
N LYS A 251 11.63 36.97 4.03
CA LYS A 251 12.55 37.80 4.80
C LYS A 251 12.22 39.25 4.45
N GLU A 252 11.28 39.84 5.18
CA GLU A 252 11.14 41.30 5.29
C GLU A 252 12.02 41.84 6.41
#